data_AF-A0A353BD91-F1
#
_entry.id   AF-A0A353BD91-F1
#
_cell.length_a   1.000
_cell.length_b   1.000
_cell.length_c   1.000
_cell.angle_alpha   90.00
_cell.angle_beta   90.00
_cell.angle_gamma   90.00
#
_symmetry.space_group_name_H-M   'P 1'
#
loop_
_entity.id
_entity.type
_entity.pdbx_description
1 polymer ?
#
loop_
_entity_poly.entity_id
_entity_poly.type
_entity_poly.pdbx_seq_one_letter_code
_entity_poly.pdbx_strand_id
1 'polypeptide(L)'
;MSRLAAEKIEPQATVYRLAPKFKYVGIACVLLFSVFGGWSVYVAYFNVDGSFSRPILAATISGVFWSCWVLLGCWLIAYDIRYRLFVSIDSLKQQGILFNKTIALRTVDQATWRRFPGRGSVRLSGADGKISVDLGNFRPEAREKLITFLRTELPEGKQVGWSKFRQQFADTSQRRAKAKRVTSLLLVFFALHSVFFLALWCLNYGNEYLMFAAINAAMVGYMYSKARRRNADQPEAEQVSK
;
A
#
# COMPACT_ATOMS: atom_id res chain seq x y z
N MET A 1 -14.62 -50.89 -20.16
CA MET A 1 -14.92 -50.07 -18.96
C MET A 1 -13.75 -49.11 -18.72
N SER A 2 -13.60 -48.04 -19.52
CA SER A 2 -14.19 -46.70 -19.31
C SER A 2 -13.71 -46.00 -18.01
N ARG A 3 -12.43 -45.65 -17.97
CA ARG A 3 -11.86 -44.59 -17.13
C ARG A 3 -10.90 -43.73 -17.97
N LEU A 4 -11.40 -43.25 -19.11
CA LEU A 4 -10.87 -42.03 -19.70
C LEU A 4 -11.63 -40.88 -19.04
N ALA A 5 -11.26 -40.59 -17.79
CA ALA A 5 -11.61 -39.33 -17.18
C ALA A 5 -10.95 -38.26 -18.06
N ALA A 6 -11.78 -37.57 -18.85
CA ALA A 6 -11.37 -36.39 -19.58
C ALA A 6 -10.65 -35.48 -18.59
N GLU A 7 -9.32 -35.39 -18.74
CA GLU A 7 -8.52 -34.34 -18.15
C GLU A 7 -9.10 -33.05 -18.71
N LYS A 8 -10.08 -32.51 -17.99
CA LYS A 8 -10.74 -31.27 -18.33
C LYS A 8 -9.62 -30.25 -18.22
N ILE A 9 -9.08 -29.84 -19.36
CA ILE A 9 -8.10 -28.78 -19.49
C ILE A 9 -8.81 -27.55 -18.93
N GLU A 10 -8.75 -27.36 -17.61
CA GLU A 10 -9.29 -26.18 -16.98
C GLU A 10 -8.51 -25.02 -17.58
N PRO A 11 -9.19 -24.05 -18.20
CA PRO A 11 -8.52 -22.92 -18.83
C PRO A 11 -7.57 -22.31 -17.80
N GLN A 12 -6.28 -22.23 -18.14
CA GLN A 12 -5.23 -21.85 -17.20
C GLN A 12 -5.56 -20.51 -16.55
N ALA A 13 -6.00 -20.56 -15.30
CA ALA A 13 -6.34 -19.36 -14.56
C ALA A 13 -5.06 -18.56 -14.30
N THR A 14 -5.02 -17.32 -14.77
CA THR A 14 -3.91 -16.43 -14.48
C THR A 14 -4.01 -15.97 -13.03
N VAL A 15 -2.95 -16.20 -12.25
CA VAL A 15 -2.90 -15.85 -10.82
C VAL A 15 -2.16 -14.54 -10.63
N TYR A 16 -2.87 -13.52 -10.16
CA TYR A 16 -2.31 -12.23 -9.80
C TYR A 16 -2.05 -12.14 -8.29
N ARG A 17 -0.82 -11.73 -7.95
CA ARG A 17 -0.38 -11.46 -6.57
C ARG A 17 -0.33 -9.96 -6.31
N LEU A 18 -0.49 -9.59 -5.05
CA LEU A 18 -0.30 -8.20 -4.60
C LEU A 18 1.12 -7.72 -4.88
N ALA A 19 1.27 -6.42 -5.09
CA ALA A 19 2.57 -5.78 -5.08
C ALA A 19 3.18 -5.87 -3.66
N PRO A 20 4.50 -6.08 -3.53
CA PRO A 20 5.16 -6.40 -2.26
C PRO A 20 5.16 -5.23 -1.25
N LYS A 21 4.53 -4.09 -1.59
CA LYS A 21 4.42 -2.91 -0.73
C LYS A 21 3.81 -3.24 0.64
N PHE A 22 2.81 -4.12 0.68
CA PHE A 22 2.13 -4.46 1.94
C PHE A 22 3.02 -5.26 2.87
N LYS A 23 3.80 -6.21 2.32
CA LYS A 23 4.81 -6.95 3.09
C LYS A 23 5.83 -6.02 3.73
N TYR A 24 6.41 -5.09 2.96
CA TYR A 24 7.42 -4.16 3.50
C TYR A 24 6.83 -3.20 4.54
N VAL A 25 5.63 -2.66 4.29
CA VAL A 25 4.95 -1.81 5.28
C VAL A 25 4.65 -2.60 6.55
N GLY A 26 4.15 -3.83 6.43
CA GLY A 26 3.87 -4.70 7.58
C GLY A 26 5.13 -5.00 8.41
N ILE A 27 6.24 -5.37 7.77
CA ILE A 27 7.53 -5.61 8.45
C ILE A 27 8.01 -4.33 9.16
N ALA A 28 7.97 -3.19 8.48
CA ALA A 28 8.36 -1.91 9.08
C ALA A 28 7.50 -1.57 10.30
N CYS A 29 6.17 -1.73 10.20
CA CYS A 29 5.25 -1.52 11.33
C CYS A 29 5.57 -2.46 12.51
N VAL A 30 5.75 -3.76 12.27
CA VAL A 30 6.08 -4.72 13.33
C VAL A 30 7.35 -4.32 14.06
N LEU A 31 8.43 -4.03 13.33
CA LEU A 31 9.72 -3.67 13.94
C LEU A 31 9.60 -2.35 14.72
N LEU A 32 9.06 -1.31 14.08
CA LEU A 32 8.93 0.03 14.65
C LEU A 32 8.11 -0.01 15.94
N PHE A 33 6.90 -0.59 15.89
CA PHE A 33 5.99 -0.59 17.02
C PHE A 33 6.40 -1.56 18.12
N SER A 34 7.16 -2.62 17.80
CA SER A 34 7.76 -3.47 18.83
C SER A 34 8.85 -2.73 19.61
N VAL A 35 9.70 -1.96 18.93
CA VAL A 35 10.76 -1.18 19.58
C VAL A 35 10.17 -0.05 20.43
N PHE A 36 9.31 0.79 19.85
CA PHE A 36 8.68 1.88 20.59
C PHE A 36 7.75 1.37 21.68
N GLY A 37 7.04 0.26 21.44
CA GLY A 37 6.18 -0.34 22.43
C GLY A 37 6.94 -0.94 23.60
N GLY A 38 8.00 -1.70 23.33
CA GLY A 38 8.89 -2.22 24.36
C GLY A 38 9.50 -1.11 25.21
N TRP A 39 10.01 -0.05 24.56
CA TRP A 39 10.56 1.12 25.27
C TRP A 39 9.51 1.84 26.12
N SER A 40 8.32 2.07 25.57
CA SER A 40 7.22 2.74 26.28
C SER A 40 6.73 1.94 27.50
N VAL A 41 6.61 0.62 27.36
CA VAL A 41 6.27 -0.29 28.47
C VAL A 41 7.38 -0.28 29.53
N TYR A 42 8.65 -0.34 29.11
CA TYR A 42 9.80 -0.28 30.01
C TYR A 42 9.81 1.01 30.84
N VAL A 43 9.72 2.17 30.19
CA VAL A 43 9.72 3.48 30.86
C VAL A 43 8.56 3.60 31.84
N ALA A 44 7.36 3.18 31.44
CA ALA A 44 6.18 3.25 32.30
C ALA A 44 6.25 2.26 33.48
N TYR A 45 6.75 1.04 33.27
CA TYR A 45 6.82 0.00 34.29
C TYR A 45 7.85 0.35 35.38
N PHE A 46 9.04 0.79 34.97
CA PHE A 46 10.11 1.17 35.89
C PHE A 46 9.95 2.60 36.42
N ASN A 47 8.99 3.37 35.88
CA ASN A 47 8.73 4.76 36.28
C ASN A 47 10.01 5.60 36.34
N VAL A 48 10.80 5.56 35.26
CA VAL A 48 12.20 6.06 35.23
C VAL A 48 12.33 7.51 35.69
N ASP A 49 11.32 8.33 35.44
CA ASP A 49 11.26 9.75 35.79
C ASP A 49 10.35 10.06 36.99
N GLY A 50 9.68 9.05 37.56
CA GLY A 50 8.75 9.22 38.67
C GLY A 50 7.37 9.77 38.29
N SER A 51 7.12 10.07 37.01
CA SER A 51 5.92 10.80 36.55
C SER A 51 4.61 10.01 36.67
N PHE A 52 4.67 8.67 36.69
CA PHE A 52 3.47 7.83 36.69
C PHE A 52 2.99 7.52 38.11
N SER A 53 1.81 8.01 38.49
CA SER A 53 1.18 7.65 39.77
C SER A 53 0.75 6.18 39.86
N ARG A 54 0.56 5.50 38.71
CA ARG A 54 0.17 4.08 38.59
C ARG A 54 0.97 3.39 37.47
N PRO A 55 2.26 3.09 37.69
CA PRO A 55 3.18 2.65 36.64
C PRO A 55 2.77 1.34 35.96
N ILE A 56 2.28 0.35 36.72
CA ILE A 56 1.81 -0.94 36.17
C ILE A 56 0.60 -0.73 35.23
N LEU A 57 -0.35 0.13 35.62
CA LEU A 57 -1.52 0.43 34.79
C LEU A 57 -1.09 1.14 33.49
N ALA A 58 -0.21 2.14 33.60
CA ALA A 58 0.33 2.85 32.45
C ALA A 58 1.08 1.91 31.49
N ALA A 59 1.94 1.04 32.02
CA ALA A 59 2.65 0.03 31.25
C ALA A 59 1.69 -0.93 30.53
N THR A 60 0.61 -1.35 31.20
CA THR A 60 -0.41 -2.23 30.61
C THR A 60 -1.13 -1.55 29.46
N ILE A 61 -1.58 -0.31 29.64
CA ILE A 61 -2.26 0.47 28.60
C ILE A 61 -1.34 0.67 27.39
N SER A 62 -0.09 1.07 27.62
CA SER A 62 0.91 1.21 26.56
C SER A 62 1.13 -0.12 25.83
N GLY A 63 1.31 -1.22 26.56
CA GLY A 63 1.53 -2.55 26.00
C GLY A 63 0.39 -3.00 25.08
N VAL A 64 -0.86 -2.85 25.54
CA VAL A 64 -2.05 -3.17 24.74
C VAL A 64 -2.12 -2.30 23.49
N PHE A 65 -1.93 -0.98 23.65
CA PHE A 65 -1.97 -0.04 22.53
C PHE A 65 -0.97 -0.40 21.43
N TRP A 66 0.30 -0.62 21.78
CA TRP A 66 1.34 -0.96 20.81
C TRP A 66 1.16 -2.36 20.21
N SER A 67 0.66 -3.33 20.99
CA SER A 67 0.37 -4.69 20.50
C SER A 67 -0.67 -4.68 19.37
N CYS A 68 -1.70 -3.82 19.43
CA CYS A 68 -2.66 -3.66 18.35
C CYS A 68 -1.99 -3.27 17.01
N TRP A 69 -1.00 -2.38 17.06
CA TRP A 69 -0.26 -1.96 15.87
C TRP A 69 0.69 -3.04 15.33
N VAL A 70 1.33 -3.80 16.22
CA VAL A 70 2.13 -4.97 15.84
C VAL A 70 1.24 -6.03 15.17
N LEU A 71 0.07 -6.32 15.74
CA LEU A 71 -0.91 -7.24 15.15
C LEU A 71 -1.40 -6.76 13.79
N LEU A 72 -1.65 -5.46 13.61
CA LEU A 72 -1.97 -4.89 12.30
C LEU A 72 -0.81 -5.08 11.30
N GLY A 73 0.43 -4.90 11.72
CA GLY A 73 1.60 -5.17 10.89
C GLY A 73 1.70 -6.64 10.45
N CYS A 74 1.51 -7.57 11.40
CA CYS A 74 1.43 -9.01 11.13
C CYS A 74 0.28 -9.34 10.17
N TRP A 75 -0.88 -8.71 10.34
CA TRP A 75 -2.03 -8.85 9.46
C TRP A 75 -1.72 -8.45 8.02
N LEU A 76 -1.02 -7.32 7.81
CA LEU A 76 -0.62 -6.88 6.48
C LEU A 76 0.36 -7.87 5.80
N ILE A 77 1.28 -8.47 6.56
CA ILE A 77 2.19 -9.51 6.06
C ILE A 77 1.39 -10.75 5.64
N ALA A 78 0.48 -11.22 6.50
CA ALA A 78 -0.40 -12.34 6.19
C ALA A 78 -1.27 -12.05 4.97
N TYR A 79 -1.74 -10.81 4.82
CA TYR A 79 -2.59 -10.38 3.71
C TYR A 79 -1.83 -10.46 2.38
N ASP A 80 -0.58 -9.99 2.34
CA ASP A 80 0.30 -10.13 1.17
C ASP A 80 0.51 -11.60 0.77
N ILE A 81 0.74 -12.47 1.75
CA ILE A 81 1.01 -13.90 1.52
C ILE A 81 -0.24 -14.63 1.05
N ARG A 82 -1.41 -14.35 1.63
CA ARG A 82 -2.65 -15.12 1.40
C ARG A 82 -3.50 -14.58 0.27
N TYR A 83 -3.45 -13.28 -0.02
CA TYR A 83 -4.31 -12.70 -1.04
C TYR A 83 -3.91 -13.13 -2.45
N ARG A 84 -4.85 -13.68 -3.21
CA ARG A 84 -4.69 -14.06 -4.62
C ARG A 84 -5.93 -13.65 -5.40
N LEU A 85 -5.72 -13.14 -6.61
CA LEU A 85 -6.78 -12.92 -7.58
C LEU A 85 -6.58 -13.89 -8.74
N PHE A 86 -7.47 -14.85 -8.87
CA PHE A 86 -7.50 -15.79 -9.98
C PHE A 86 -8.42 -15.22 -11.05
N VAL A 87 -7.90 -15.16 -12.27
CA VAL A 87 -8.61 -14.65 -13.44
C VAL A 87 -8.65 -15.76 -14.47
N SER A 88 -9.85 -16.21 -14.77
CA SER A 88 -10.14 -17.16 -15.84
C SER A 88 -11.04 -16.49 -16.87
N ILE A 89 -11.23 -17.12 -18.03
CA ILE A 89 -12.08 -16.61 -19.10
C ILE A 89 -13.52 -16.39 -18.60
N ASP A 90 -14.03 -17.28 -17.75
CA ASP A 90 -15.44 -17.25 -17.33
C ASP A 90 -15.65 -16.68 -15.92
N SER A 91 -14.60 -16.51 -15.12
CA SER A 91 -14.74 -16.16 -13.72
C SER A 91 -13.57 -15.41 -13.11
N LEU A 92 -13.90 -14.62 -12.09
CA LEU A 92 -12.95 -13.95 -11.21
C LEU A 92 -13.12 -14.48 -9.79
N LYS A 93 -12.04 -15.00 -9.23
CA LYS A 93 -12.00 -15.48 -7.84
C LYS A 93 -10.98 -14.69 -7.03
N GLN A 94 -11.48 -14.05 -5.97
CA GLN A 94 -10.68 -13.35 -4.98
C GLN A 94 -10.55 -14.24 -3.74
N GLN A 95 -9.33 -14.67 -3.45
CA GLN A 95 -9.00 -15.43 -2.25
C GLN A 95 -8.25 -14.52 -1.29
N GLY A 96 -8.79 -14.30 -0.10
CA GLY A 96 -8.20 -13.51 0.98
C GLY A 96 -8.01 -14.35 2.25
N ILE A 97 -7.69 -13.69 3.36
CA ILE A 97 -7.60 -14.36 4.67
C ILE A 97 -9.00 -14.73 5.20
N LEU A 98 -9.92 -13.76 5.20
CA LEU A 98 -11.25 -13.91 5.80
C LEU A 98 -12.36 -14.11 4.78
N PHE A 99 -12.06 -13.93 3.49
CA PHE A 99 -13.07 -13.96 2.46
C PHE A 99 -12.58 -14.67 1.23
N ASN A 100 -13.46 -15.47 0.64
CA ASN A 100 -13.31 -16.03 -0.68
C ASN A 100 -14.55 -15.61 -1.46
N LYS A 101 -14.34 -14.96 -2.60
CA LYS A 101 -15.44 -14.51 -3.47
C LYS A 101 -15.16 -14.97 -4.88
N THR A 102 -16.17 -15.49 -5.54
CA THR A 102 -16.12 -15.82 -6.96
C THR A 102 -17.29 -15.15 -7.64
N ILE A 103 -17.06 -14.60 -8.83
CA ILE A 103 -18.11 -14.07 -9.70
C ILE A 103 -17.91 -14.62 -11.10
N ALA A 104 -18.96 -15.14 -11.71
CA ALA A 104 -18.91 -15.52 -13.11
C ALA A 104 -19.02 -14.25 -13.97
N LEU A 105 -18.16 -14.09 -14.97
CA LEU A 105 -18.15 -12.90 -15.83
C LEU A 105 -19.44 -12.74 -16.62
N ARG A 106 -20.05 -13.86 -17.02
CA ARG A 106 -21.36 -13.88 -17.71
C ARG A 106 -22.51 -13.33 -16.87
N THR A 107 -22.45 -13.45 -15.54
CA THR A 107 -23.48 -12.98 -14.61
C THR A 107 -23.24 -11.55 -14.14
N VAL A 108 -22.13 -10.93 -14.54
CA VAL A 108 -21.86 -9.52 -14.23
C VAL A 108 -22.85 -8.66 -15.00
N ASP A 109 -23.65 -7.88 -14.29
CA ASP A 109 -24.59 -6.92 -14.87
C ASP A 109 -23.94 -5.55 -15.03
N GLN A 110 -23.03 -5.21 -14.11
CA GLN A 110 -22.40 -3.90 -14.08
C GLN A 110 -20.94 -3.97 -13.61
N ALA A 111 -20.06 -3.31 -14.36
CA ALA A 111 -18.67 -3.05 -14.00
C ALA A 111 -18.46 -1.54 -13.77
N THR A 112 -18.33 -1.14 -12.51
CA THR A 112 -18.10 0.26 -12.14
C THR A 112 -16.60 0.54 -11.97
N TRP A 113 -16.05 1.35 -12.86
CA TRP A 113 -14.70 1.88 -12.77
C TRP A 113 -14.69 3.12 -11.88
N ARG A 114 -13.95 3.05 -10.76
CA ARG A 114 -13.92 4.11 -9.76
C ARG A 114 -12.54 4.75 -9.63
N ARG A 115 -12.56 6.06 -9.46
CA ARG A 115 -11.45 6.87 -8.96
C ARG A 115 -11.39 6.76 -7.43
N PHE A 116 -10.95 5.63 -6.92
CA PHE A 116 -10.63 5.47 -5.50
C PHE A 116 -9.16 5.88 -5.28
N PRO A 117 -8.75 6.43 -4.09
CA PRO A 117 -7.40 6.90 -3.87
C PRO A 117 -6.32 5.95 -4.41
N GLY A 118 -5.35 6.51 -5.11
CA GLY A 118 -4.31 5.75 -5.81
C GLY A 118 -4.62 5.49 -7.28
N ARG A 119 -4.50 4.22 -7.71
CA ARG A 119 -4.53 3.82 -9.13
C ARG A 119 -5.88 3.27 -9.59
N GLY A 120 -6.94 3.56 -8.82
CA GLY A 120 -8.32 3.24 -9.12
C GLY A 120 -8.72 1.79 -8.78
N SER A 121 -10.01 1.50 -8.94
CA SER A 121 -10.59 0.19 -8.65
C SER A 121 -11.73 -0.12 -9.61
N VAL A 122 -11.98 -1.40 -9.86
CA VAL A 122 -13.14 -1.87 -10.62
C VAL A 122 -14.02 -2.71 -9.71
N ARG A 123 -15.31 -2.38 -9.65
CA ARG A 123 -16.31 -3.14 -8.91
C ARG A 123 -17.21 -3.87 -9.89
N LEU A 124 -17.22 -5.18 -9.81
CA LEU A 124 -18.12 -6.05 -10.57
C LEU A 124 -19.31 -6.40 -9.68
N SER A 125 -20.51 -6.18 -10.19
CA SER A 125 -21.77 -6.54 -9.54
C SER A 125 -22.60 -7.38 -10.51
N GLY A 126 -23.20 -8.46 -10.01
CA GLY A 126 -24.02 -9.38 -10.79
C GLY A 126 -24.87 -10.27 -9.89
N ALA A 127 -25.54 -11.26 -10.48
CA ALA A 127 -26.39 -12.19 -9.75
C ALA A 127 -25.66 -12.96 -8.65
N ASP A 128 -24.38 -13.32 -8.87
CA ASP A 128 -23.54 -14.04 -7.91
C ASP A 128 -22.97 -13.14 -6.79
N GLY A 129 -23.29 -11.84 -6.81
CA GLY A 129 -22.91 -10.87 -5.81
C GLY A 129 -21.95 -9.79 -6.32
N LYS A 130 -21.00 -9.39 -5.45
CA LYS A 130 -20.11 -8.25 -5.71
C LYS A 130 -18.65 -8.53 -5.39
N ILE A 131 -17.77 -8.22 -6.33
CA ILE A 131 -16.31 -8.22 -6.16
C ILE A 131 -15.76 -6.83 -6.45
N SER A 132 -14.87 -6.35 -5.60
CA SER A 132 -14.16 -5.09 -5.81
C SER A 132 -12.66 -5.38 -5.93
N VAL A 133 -12.10 -5.04 -7.07
CA VAL A 133 -10.69 -5.22 -7.36
C VAL A 133 -9.99 -3.87 -7.35
N ASP A 134 -9.15 -3.66 -6.33
CA ASP A 134 -8.29 -2.48 -6.24
C ASP A 134 -7.07 -2.65 -7.14
N LEU A 135 -7.06 -1.89 -8.23
CA LEU A 135 -6.03 -1.96 -9.27
C LEU A 135 -4.70 -1.35 -8.79
N GLY A 136 -4.72 -0.51 -7.75
CA GLY A 136 -3.53 0.03 -7.10
C GLY A 136 -2.72 -1.01 -6.31
N ASN A 137 -3.27 -2.20 -6.12
CA ASN A 137 -2.63 -3.28 -5.37
C ASN A 137 -1.79 -4.22 -6.22
N PHE A 138 -1.83 -4.10 -7.54
CA PHE A 138 -1.05 -4.92 -8.47
C PHE A 138 0.11 -4.13 -9.09
N ARG A 139 1.13 -4.85 -9.58
CA ARG A 139 2.23 -4.27 -10.36
C ARG A 139 1.70 -3.60 -11.64
N PRO A 140 2.41 -2.59 -12.20
CA PRO A 140 1.94 -1.86 -13.39
C PRO A 140 1.52 -2.77 -14.55
N GLU A 141 2.38 -3.72 -14.92
CA GLU A 141 2.13 -4.70 -16.00
C GLU A 141 0.91 -5.58 -15.74
N ALA A 142 0.84 -6.17 -14.53
CA ALA A 142 -0.27 -7.03 -14.11
C ALA A 142 -1.60 -6.27 -14.13
N ARG A 143 -1.58 -5.03 -13.65
CA ARG A 143 -2.73 -4.15 -13.62
C ARG A 143 -3.21 -3.79 -15.04
N GLU A 144 -2.28 -3.49 -15.96
CA GLU A 144 -2.63 -3.21 -17.35
C GLU A 144 -3.24 -4.43 -18.03
N LYS A 145 -2.64 -5.61 -17.86
CA LYS A 145 -3.23 -6.88 -18.33
C LYS A 145 -4.64 -7.10 -17.78
N LEU A 146 -4.85 -6.85 -16.49
CA LEU A 146 -6.17 -7.00 -15.85
C LEU A 146 -7.19 -6.00 -16.38
N ILE A 147 -6.79 -4.74 -16.59
CA ILE A 147 -7.67 -3.72 -17.18
C ILE A 147 -8.05 -4.11 -18.60
N THR A 148 -7.08 -4.50 -19.43
CA THR A 148 -7.32 -4.93 -20.81
C THR A 148 -8.24 -6.13 -20.86
N PHE A 149 -7.98 -7.15 -20.05
CA PHE A 149 -8.83 -8.34 -19.94
C PHE A 149 -10.29 -7.96 -19.59
N LEU A 150 -10.50 -7.21 -18.51
CA LEU A 150 -11.85 -6.79 -18.11
C LEU A 150 -12.53 -5.89 -19.14
N ARG A 151 -11.76 -5.11 -19.90
CA ARG A 151 -12.28 -4.26 -20.98
C ARG A 151 -12.76 -5.07 -22.17
N THR A 152 -12.05 -6.14 -22.50
CA THR A 152 -12.36 -7.00 -23.65
C THR A 152 -13.50 -7.96 -23.33
N GLU A 153 -13.51 -8.58 -22.15
CA GLU A 153 -14.49 -9.62 -21.80
C GLU A 153 -15.88 -9.06 -21.43
N LEU A 154 -15.95 -7.81 -20.94
CA LEU A 154 -17.22 -7.22 -20.52
C LEU A 154 -17.81 -6.32 -21.60
N PRO A 155 -19.09 -6.51 -22.00
CA PRO A 155 -19.75 -5.65 -22.98
C PRO A 155 -19.70 -4.17 -22.58
N GLU A 156 -19.50 -3.28 -23.54
CA GLU A 156 -19.34 -1.85 -23.28
C GLU A 156 -20.51 -1.24 -22.51
N GLY A 157 -21.75 -1.66 -22.81
CA GLY A 157 -22.96 -1.21 -22.11
C GLY A 157 -22.99 -1.55 -20.61
N LYS A 158 -22.22 -2.54 -20.16
CA LYS A 158 -22.10 -2.91 -18.74
C LYS A 158 -21.05 -2.09 -18.00
N GLN A 159 -20.25 -1.28 -18.70
CA GLN A 159 -19.09 -0.61 -18.14
C GLN A 159 -19.37 0.86 -17.82
N VAL A 160 -19.38 1.20 -16.53
CA VAL A 160 -19.70 2.54 -16.04
C VAL A 160 -18.45 3.23 -15.51
N GLY A 161 -18.25 4.49 -15.89
CA GLY A 161 -17.15 5.33 -15.38
C GLY A 161 -15.79 5.11 -16.05
N TRP A 162 -15.73 4.30 -17.12
CA TRP A 162 -14.48 3.99 -17.82
C TRP A 162 -13.75 5.24 -18.36
N SER A 163 -14.47 6.17 -18.99
CA SER A 163 -13.87 7.39 -19.56
C SER A 163 -13.16 8.24 -18.50
N LYS A 164 -13.82 8.49 -17.37
CA LYS A 164 -13.26 9.19 -16.21
C LYS A 164 -12.07 8.45 -15.60
N PHE A 165 -12.16 7.12 -15.53
CA PHE A 165 -11.07 6.27 -15.07
C PHE A 165 -9.86 6.34 -16.01
N ARG A 166 -10.04 6.27 -17.34
CA ARG A 166 -8.97 6.33 -18.34
C ARG A 166 -8.26 7.68 -18.34
N GLN A 167 -9.02 8.79 -18.27
CA GLN A 167 -8.43 10.14 -18.20
C GLN A 167 -7.45 10.27 -17.02
N GLN A 168 -7.74 9.62 -15.88
CA GLN A 168 -6.85 9.62 -14.73
C GLN A 168 -5.51 8.90 -14.98
N PHE A 169 -5.49 7.89 -15.84
CA PHE A 169 -4.23 7.22 -16.24
C PHE A 169 -3.43 8.09 -17.20
N ALA A 170 -4.09 8.85 -18.07
CA ALA A 170 -3.42 9.85 -18.90
C ALA A 170 -2.84 11.00 -18.05
N ASP A 171 -3.55 11.42 -17.01
CA ASP A 171 -3.18 12.51 -16.10
C ASP A 171 -2.09 12.13 -15.06
N THR A 172 -1.38 11.02 -15.30
CA THR A 172 -0.28 10.57 -14.44
C THR A 172 0.87 11.59 -14.43
N SER A 173 1.04 12.39 -15.49
CA SER A 173 2.01 13.48 -15.58
C SER A 173 1.75 14.58 -14.54
N GLN A 174 0.53 15.09 -14.41
CA GLN A 174 0.18 16.09 -13.40
C GLN A 174 0.34 15.55 -11.98
N ARG A 175 -0.03 14.28 -11.74
CA ARG A 175 0.17 13.62 -10.45
C ARG A 175 1.65 13.46 -10.10
N ARG A 176 2.50 13.16 -11.09
CA ARG A 176 3.95 13.13 -10.91
C ARG A 176 4.48 14.51 -10.56
N ALA A 177 4.04 15.57 -11.23
CA ALA A 177 4.41 16.95 -10.90
C ALA A 177 3.99 17.32 -9.47
N LYS A 178 2.75 16.99 -9.07
CA LYS A 178 2.28 17.21 -7.69
C LYS A 178 3.07 16.39 -6.67
N ALA A 179 3.39 15.13 -6.96
CA ALA A 179 4.20 14.28 -6.09
C ALA A 179 5.64 14.81 -5.95
N LYS A 180 6.24 15.33 -7.03
CA LYS A 180 7.54 16.04 -6.99
C LYS A 180 7.43 17.24 -6.06
N ARG A 181 6.41 18.10 -6.22
CA ARG A 181 6.17 19.27 -5.34
C ARG A 181 6.01 18.88 -3.86
N VAL A 182 5.20 17.87 -3.56
CA VAL A 182 5.01 17.37 -2.19
C VAL A 182 6.31 16.80 -1.63
N THR A 183 7.07 16.03 -2.42
CA THR A 183 8.37 15.49 -2.00
C THR A 183 9.35 16.63 -1.69
N SER A 184 9.39 17.68 -2.51
CA SER A 184 10.21 18.87 -2.25
C SER A 184 9.78 19.61 -0.98
N LEU A 185 8.47 19.78 -0.75
CA LEU A 185 7.97 20.42 0.48
C LEU A 185 8.33 19.59 1.73
N LEU A 186 8.19 18.26 1.67
CA LEU A 186 8.60 17.38 2.76
C LEU A 186 10.11 17.42 3.01
N LEU A 187 10.93 17.49 1.95
CA LEU A 187 12.38 17.67 2.08
C LEU A 187 12.71 18.96 2.83
N VAL A 188 12.09 20.09 2.45
CA VAL A 188 12.28 21.38 3.14
C VAL A 188 11.81 21.29 4.59
N PHE A 189 10.65 20.70 4.84
CA PHE A 189 10.11 20.53 6.19
C PHE A 189 11.05 19.73 7.11
N PHE A 190 11.54 18.57 6.63
CA PHE A 190 12.46 17.73 7.40
C PHE A 190 13.83 18.39 7.58
N ALA A 191 14.32 19.15 6.59
CA ALA A 191 15.55 19.93 6.73
C ALA A 191 15.40 21.01 7.81
N LEU A 192 14.30 21.76 7.81
CA LEU A 192 14.02 22.78 8.83
C LEU A 192 13.88 22.15 10.22
N HIS A 193 13.20 21.01 10.35
CA HIS A 193 13.11 20.28 11.62
C HIS A 193 14.48 19.79 12.10
N SER A 194 15.31 19.28 11.20
CA SER A 194 16.67 18.87 11.53
C SER A 194 17.49 20.03 12.11
N VAL A 195 17.40 21.22 11.50
CA VAL A 195 18.09 22.42 11.99
C VAL A 195 17.54 22.87 13.33
N PHE A 196 16.21 22.88 13.49
CA PHE A 196 15.54 23.26 14.73
C PHE A 196 15.96 22.37 15.91
N PHE A 197 15.92 21.04 15.74
CA PHE A 197 16.32 20.12 16.81
C PHE A 197 17.82 20.18 17.10
N LEU A 198 18.65 20.42 16.08
CA LEU A 198 20.08 20.64 16.29
C LEU A 198 20.33 21.91 17.12
N ALA A 199 19.57 22.99 16.88
CA ALA A 199 19.66 24.21 17.67
C ALA A 199 19.24 23.99 19.14
N LEU A 200 18.15 23.24 19.39
CA LEU A 200 17.75 22.87 20.75
C LEU A 200 18.83 22.05 21.47
N TRP A 201 19.50 21.14 20.77
CA TRP A 201 20.63 20.40 21.32
C TRP A 201 21.81 21.33 21.65
N CYS A 202 22.18 22.27 20.76
CA CYS A 202 23.26 23.24 21.01
C CYS A 202 22.96 24.16 22.21
N LEU A 203 21.69 24.40 22.51
CA LEU A 203 21.24 25.15 23.69
C LEU A 203 21.15 24.28 24.95
N ASN A 204 21.63 23.03 24.90
CA ASN A 204 21.72 22.10 26.02
C ASN A 204 20.37 21.67 26.62
N TYR A 205 19.29 21.64 25.82
CA TYR A 205 17.97 21.19 26.28
C TYR A 205 17.85 19.66 26.45
N GLY A 206 18.78 18.86 25.92
CA GLY A 206 18.76 17.40 26.05
C GLY A 206 19.42 16.67 24.85
N ASN A 207 19.96 15.48 25.09
CA ASN A 207 20.64 14.66 24.06
C ASN A 207 19.66 14.02 23.07
N GLU A 208 18.39 13.85 23.45
CA GLU A 208 17.31 13.36 22.61
C GLU A 208 17.09 14.22 21.36
N TYR A 209 17.36 15.54 21.46
CA TYR A 209 17.24 16.46 20.33
C TYR A 209 18.29 16.21 19.25
N LEU A 210 19.50 15.78 19.62
CA LEU A 210 20.52 15.35 18.66
C LEU A 210 20.05 14.14 17.86
N MET A 211 19.43 13.16 18.54
CA MET A 211 18.86 11.98 17.88
C MET A 211 17.75 12.37 16.90
N PHE A 212 16.83 13.26 17.29
CA PHE A 212 15.79 13.75 16.38
C PHE A 212 16.37 14.51 15.18
N ALA A 213 17.39 15.35 15.39
CA ALA A 213 18.09 16.02 14.30
C ALA A 213 18.69 15.01 13.32
N ALA A 214 19.41 13.99 13.84
CA ALA A 214 20.03 12.96 13.01
C ALA A 214 19.01 12.14 12.20
N ILE A 215 17.87 11.75 12.79
CA ILE A 215 16.79 11.03 12.10
C ILE A 215 16.23 11.88 10.95
N ASN A 216 15.96 13.16 11.19
CA ASN A 216 15.42 14.07 10.17
C ASN A 216 16.43 14.28 9.03
N ALA A 217 17.72 14.48 9.34
CA ALA A 217 18.78 14.59 8.34
C ALA A 217 18.91 13.31 7.47
N ALA A 218 18.85 12.12 8.10
CA ALA A 218 18.87 10.85 7.39
C ALA A 218 17.66 10.71 6.46
N MET A 219 16.47 11.12 6.89
CA MET A 219 15.27 11.15 6.06
C MET A 219 15.42 12.08 4.84
N VAL A 220 16.01 13.27 5.03
CA VAL A 220 16.33 14.19 3.92
C VAL A 220 17.28 13.52 2.92
N GLY A 221 18.38 12.92 3.39
CA GLY A 221 19.33 12.21 2.53
C GLY A 221 18.71 11.05 1.75
N TYR A 222 17.86 10.26 2.41
CA TYR A 222 17.12 9.18 1.76
C TYR A 222 16.13 9.70 0.71
N MET A 223 15.34 10.72 1.03
CA MET A 223 14.36 11.30 0.10
C MET A 223 15.05 11.95 -1.11
N TYR A 224 16.15 12.67 -0.89
CA TYR A 224 16.94 13.30 -1.94
C TYR A 224 17.58 12.26 -2.87
N SER A 225 18.22 11.23 -2.32
CA SER A 225 18.83 10.16 -3.12
C SER A 225 17.79 9.40 -3.95
N LYS A 226 16.60 9.13 -3.40
CA LYS A 226 15.48 8.52 -4.11
C LYS A 226 14.92 9.41 -5.22
N ALA A 227 14.77 10.71 -4.97
CA ALA A 227 14.34 11.68 -5.97
C ALA A 227 15.36 11.78 -7.12
N ARG A 228 16.65 11.78 -6.79
CA ARG A 228 17.75 11.78 -7.76
C ARG A 228 17.73 10.54 -8.65
N ARG A 229 17.61 9.33 -8.07
CA ARG A 229 17.48 8.07 -8.84
C ARG A 229 16.30 8.11 -9.81
N ARG A 230 15.13 8.57 -9.35
CA ARG A 230 13.95 8.71 -10.22
C ARG A 230 14.16 9.66 -11.39
N ASN A 231 14.93 10.73 -11.23
CA ASN A 231 15.24 11.65 -12.33
C ASN A 231 16.29 11.04 -13.28
N ALA A 232 17.22 10.23 -12.77
CA ALA A 232 18.24 9.54 -13.58
C ALA A 232 17.66 8.41 -14.44
N ASP A 233 16.53 7.82 -14.05
CA ASP A 233 15.80 6.80 -14.83
C ASP A 233 14.83 7.41 -15.87
N GLN A 234 14.78 8.75 -16.01
CA GLN A 234 13.90 9.48 -16.95
C GLN A 234 14.54 10.08 -18.23
N PRO A 235 15.79 9.78 -18.65
CA PRO A 235 16.33 10.41 -19.85
C PRO A 235 15.57 9.91 -21.09
N GLU A 236 15.26 10.83 -22.00
CA GLU A 236 14.82 10.61 -23.41
C GLU A 236 13.34 10.38 -23.73
N ALA A 237 12.50 9.85 -22.85
CA ALA A 237 11.08 9.61 -23.21
C ALA A 237 10.26 10.89 -23.50
N GLU A 238 10.71 12.06 -23.03
CA GLU A 238 10.06 13.36 -23.30
C GLU A 238 10.66 14.12 -24.51
N GLN A 239 11.79 13.67 -25.08
CA GLN A 239 12.40 14.33 -26.24
C GLN A 239 11.91 13.80 -27.60
N VAL A 240 11.29 12.62 -27.65
CA VAL A 240 10.78 12.01 -28.90
C VAL A 240 9.32 12.44 -29.22
N SER A 241 8.67 13.19 -28.33
CA SER A 241 7.26 13.64 -28.50
C SER A 241 7.12 15.12 -28.85
N LYS A 242 8.20 15.81 -29.22
CA LYS A 242 8.18 17.15 -29.82
C LYS A 242 8.63 17.05 -31.26
#